data_AF-A0A397KX02-F1
#
_entry.id   AF-A0A397KX02-F1
#
_cell.length_a   1.000
_cell.length_b   1.000
_cell.length_c   1.000
_cell.angle_alpha   90.00
_cell.angle_beta   90.00
_cell.angle_gamma   90.00
#
_symmetry.space_group_name_H-M   'P 1'
#
loop_
_entity.id
_entity.type
_entity.pdbx_description
1 polymer ?
#
loop_
_entity_poly.entity_id
_entity_poly.type
_entity_poly.pdbx_seq_one_letter_code
_entity_poly.pdbx_strand_id
1 'polypeptide(L)'
;MLQSKVFNKETRGGRIQKQVREAYLRVTYTVELSPASLAISSAARLSSPKIIVGDTNVVLHQIDLLENQAIDNVVVLSVVLDEVKNRNRSMYNRIRALCSNQAKQFYVFSNHVHKDTYVQVMERETAHDHNDRAIRVPTLWYQKHLADTSQVLLVTNDRENEEGISAETKAYVKSIGQPELLDLLAQPAAEDVTMEDADDSRPSKRKLHKPMSEITADLDRGIYHQGRVNPFEAYVGSQSIGENIFIYGRSNMNRAYDGDIVAPKKTSGVKMLTLLVYQGRVVGIIRRNWHSYCGLLNQCHYLLELLQNLFDMRIVVAVDSWGCQSQYPSGHYVRPIGKIGDRGTGTEVVLIENDVDYSPFSSPVLSYLPPLHWSVSAEDVSNPVRQDLLHLLLFSVDPPGMYQKRYSA
;
A
#
# COMPACT_ATOMS: atom_id res chain seq x y z
N MET A 1 -9.80 21.27 -25.55
CA MET A 1 -9.58 22.66 -25.08
C MET A 1 -8.23 22.74 -24.40
N LEU A 2 -7.53 23.87 -24.50
CA LEU A 2 -6.20 24.07 -23.90
C LEU A 2 -6.33 24.96 -22.65
N GLN A 3 -5.69 24.56 -21.56
CA GLN A 3 -5.60 25.34 -20.32
C GLN A 3 -4.14 25.43 -19.87
N SER A 4 -3.70 26.55 -19.30
CA SER A 4 -2.35 26.70 -18.75
C SER A 4 -2.37 26.55 -17.24
N LYS A 5 -1.58 25.61 -16.71
CA LYS A 5 -1.38 25.40 -15.27
C LYS A 5 -0.07 26.03 -14.85
N VAL A 6 -0.13 26.96 -13.92
CA VAL A 6 1.02 27.69 -13.40
C VAL A 6 1.22 27.33 -11.93
N PHE A 7 2.42 26.91 -11.55
CA PHE A 7 2.74 26.63 -10.15
C PHE A 7 4.21 26.94 -9.82
N ASN A 8 4.47 27.26 -8.56
CA ASN A 8 5.83 27.49 -8.06
C ASN A 8 6.38 26.18 -7.51
N LYS A 9 7.60 25.82 -7.91
CA LYS A 9 8.30 24.63 -7.43
C LYS A 9 9.63 25.04 -6.81
N GLU A 10 9.86 24.62 -5.57
CA GLU A 10 11.17 24.74 -4.94
C GLU A 10 12.12 23.67 -5.51
N THR A 11 13.31 24.11 -5.91
CA THR A 11 14.37 23.24 -6.40
C THR A 11 15.18 22.67 -5.22
N ARG A 12 15.96 21.60 -5.45
CA ARG A 12 16.82 21.00 -4.41
C ARG A 12 17.82 21.98 -3.77
N GLY A 13 18.10 23.10 -4.41
CA GLY A 13 18.96 24.17 -3.89
C GLY A 13 18.20 25.35 -3.26
N GLY A 14 16.93 25.17 -2.87
CA GLY A 14 16.13 26.19 -2.19
C GLY A 14 15.63 27.35 -3.07
N ARG A 15 15.91 27.33 -4.38
CA ARG A 15 15.40 28.34 -5.31
C ARG A 15 13.97 28.01 -5.75
N ILE A 16 13.08 28.98 -5.63
CA ILE A 16 11.69 28.89 -6.13
C ILE A 16 11.68 29.19 -7.63
N GLN A 17 11.20 28.25 -8.45
CA GLN A 17 11.02 28.41 -9.89
C GLN A 17 9.55 28.31 -10.27
N LYS A 18 9.07 29.27 -11.08
CA LYS A 18 7.73 29.24 -11.67
C LYS A 18 7.72 28.28 -12.86
N GLN A 19 6.91 27.23 -12.81
CA GLN A 19 6.69 26.31 -13.92
C GLN A 19 5.32 26.57 -14.54
N VAL A 20 5.29 26.60 -15.86
CA VAL A 20 4.06 26.66 -16.65
C VAL A 20 3.94 25.33 -17.39
N ARG A 21 2.80 24.67 -17.28
CA ARG A 21 2.48 23.43 -18.00
C ARG A 21 1.18 23.60 -18.76
N GLU A 22 1.12 23.01 -19.93
CA GLU A 22 -0.11 22.94 -20.73
C GLU A 22 -0.95 21.73 -20.30
N ALA A 23 -2.25 21.95 -20.14
CA ALA A 23 -3.26 20.93 -19.84
C ALA A 23 -4.22 20.81 -21.02
N TYR A 24 -4.20 19.66 -21.68
CA TYR A 24 -5.04 19.36 -22.83
C TYR A 24 -6.32 18.65 -22.39
N LEU A 25 -7.44 19.37 -22.42
CA LEU A 25 -8.77 18.83 -22.10
C LEU A 25 -9.36 18.13 -23.32
N ARG A 26 -9.61 16.83 -23.17
CA ARG A 26 -10.16 15.91 -24.15
C ARG A 26 -11.66 15.71 -23.90
N VAL A 27 -12.38 15.47 -24.99
CA VAL A 27 -13.78 15.02 -25.01
C VAL A 27 -13.75 13.58 -25.51
N THR A 28 -13.28 12.66 -24.67
CA THR A 28 -13.27 11.24 -25.01
C THR A 28 -14.47 10.57 -24.35
N TYR A 29 -15.40 10.05 -25.15
CA TYR A 29 -16.62 9.34 -24.74
C TYR A 29 -16.37 7.95 -24.13
N THR A 30 -15.13 7.56 -23.90
CA THR A 30 -14.83 6.27 -23.29
C THR A 30 -15.00 6.39 -21.78
N VAL A 31 -16.25 6.35 -21.33
CA VAL A 31 -16.52 5.75 -20.04
C VAL A 31 -16.04 4.30 -20.18
N GLU A 32 -14.87 3.97 -19.64
CA GLU A 32 -14.36 2.58 -19.65
C GLU A 32 -15.34 1.60 -18.98
N LEU A 33 -16.28 2.15 -18.21
CA LEU A 33 -17.56 1.53 -17.83
C LEU A 33 -18.61 1.81 -18.91
N SER A 34 -18.56 1.10 -20.05
CA SER A 34 -19.72 1.10 -20.93
C SER A 34 -20.89 0.39 -20.22
N PRO A 35 -22.15 0.79 -20.45
CA PRO A 35 -23.31 0.04 -19.94
C PRO A 35 -23.27 -1.44 -20.34
N ALA A 36 -22.63 -1.78 -21.47
CA ALA A 36 -22.45 -3.15 -21.94
C ALA A 36 -21.45 -3.97 -21.10
N SER A 37 -20.42 -3.36 -20.51
CA SER A 37 -19.50 -4.06 -19.60
C SER A 37 -20.11 -4.24 -18.20
N LEU A 38 -20.93 -3.29 -17.73
CA LEU A 38 -21.73 -3.41 -16.50
C LEU A 38 -22.87 -4.44 -16.63
N ALA A 39 -23.49 -4.55 -17.82
CA ALA A 39 -24.59 -5.46 -18.10
C ALA A 39 -24.21 -6.95 -18.03
N ILE A 40 -22.93 -7.30 -18.27
CA ILE A 40 -22.46 -8.69 -18.23
C ILE A 40 -22.34 -9.19 -16.77
N SER A 41 -22.04 -8.29 -15.82
CA SER A 41 -21.96 -8.62 -14.38
C SER A 41 -23.32 -8.55 -13.67
N SER A 42 -24.25 -7.74 -14.18
CA SER A 42 -25.57 -7.53 -13.57
C SER A 42 -26.58 -8.65 -13.82
N ALA A 43 -26.36 -9.53 -14.80
CA ALA A 43 -27.29 -10.63 -15.12
C ALA A 43 -27.57 -11.60 -13.94
N ALA A 44 -26.78 -11.52 -12.85
CA ALA A 44 -26.94 -12.32 -11.64
C ALA A 44 -27.44 -11.57 -10.39
N ARG A 45 -27.61 -10.23 -10.43
CA ARG A 45 -27.96 -9.44 -9.23
C ARG A 45 -29.34 -8.78 -9.39
N LEU A 46 -30.25 -9.05 -8.45
CA LEU A 46 -31.59 -8.44 -8.34
C LEU A 46 -31.58 -6.92 -8.01
N SER A 47 -30.41 -6.33 -7.82
CA SER A 47 -30.19 -4.92 -7.46
C SER A 47 -29.34 -4.23 -8.52
N SER A 48 -29.59 -2.95 -8.78
CA SER A 48 -28.74 -2.09 -9.62
C SER A 48 -27.29 -2.15 -9.12
N PRO A 49 -26.29 -2.30 -10.02
CA PRO A 49 -24.89 -2.34 -9.63
C PRO A 49 -24.48 -1.03 -8.93
N LYS A 50 -23.71 -1.17 -7.85
CA LYS A 50 -23.13 -0.04 -7.11
C LYS A 50 -21.72 0.22 -7.63
N ILE A 51 -21.43 1.45 -8.01
CA ILE A 51 -20.11 1.89 -8.44
C ILE A 51 -19.52 2.74 -7.33
N ILE A 52 -18.30 2.41 -6.92
CA ILE A 52 -17.62 3.08 -5.81
C ILE A 52 -16.61 4.05 -6.39
N VAL A 53 -16.64 5.32 -5.96
CA VAL A 53 -15.54 6.26 -6.18
C VAL A 53 -14.75 6.33 -4.87
N GLY A 54 -13.48 5.93 -4.92
CA GLY A 54 -12.61 5.94 -3.74
C GLY A 54 -11.91 7.29 -3.57
N ASP A 55 -11.95 7.81 -2.35
CA ASP A 55 -11.17 8.99 -1.94
C ASP A 55 -9.70 8.64 -1.62
N THR A 56 -8.81 9.64 -1.64
CA THR A 56 -7.38 9.51 -1.30
C THR A 56 -7.17 8.86 0.06
N ASN A 57 -7.87 9.32 1.10
CA ASN A 57 -7.69 8.79 2.46
C ASN A 57 -8.16 7.33 2.56
N VAL A 58 -9.18 6.94 1.79
CA VAL A 58 -9.65 5.56 1.73
C VAL A 58 -8.61 4.66 1.07
N VAL A 59 -8.02 5.08 -0.05
CA VAL A 59 -6.95 4.31 -0.71
C VAL A 59 -5.69 4.22 0.15
N LEU A 60 -5.36 5.26 0.93
CA LEU A 60 -4.18 5.29 1.79
C LEU A 60 -4.31 4.45 3.06
N HIS A 61 -5.51 4.33 3.62
CA HIS A 61 -5.71 3.69 4.92
C HIS A 61 -6.49 2.38 4.85
N GLN A 62 -7.21 2.12 3.76
CA GLN A 62 -8.14 0.98 3.64
C GLN A 62 -7.86 0.14 2.38
N ILE A 63 -6.62 0.08 1.91
CA ILE A 63 -6.28 -0.72 0.71
C ILE A 63 -6.54 -2.20 0.92
N ASP A 64 -6.30 -2.72 2.14
CA ASP A 64 -6.53 -4.13 2.48
C ASP A 64 -8.02 -4.49 2.35
N LEU A 65 -8.91 -3.54 2.70
CA LEU A 65 -10.34 -3.65 2.43
C LEU A 65 -10.64 -3.67 0.92
N LEU A 66 -10.02 -2.77 0.13
CA LEU A 66 -10.20 -2.73 -1.33
C LEU A 66 -9.65 -3.99 -2.04
N GLU A 67 -8.65 -4.64 -1.46
CA GLU A 67 -8.10 -5.91 -1.93
C GLU A 67 -9.03 -7.11 -1.65
N ASN A 68 -10.01 -6.98 -0.76
CA ASN A 68 -10.98 -8.05 -0.47
C ASN A 68 -11.92 -8.33 -1.66
N GLN A 69 -12.17 -9.61 -1.96
CA GLN A 69 -13.00 -10.04 -3.09
C GLN A 69 -14.45 -9.51 -3.05
N ALA A 70 -14.96 -9.15 -1.87
CA ALA A 70 -16.29 -8.56 -1.71
C ALA A 70 -16.43 -7.17 -2.34
N ILE A 71 -15.31 -6.48 -2.62
CA ILE A 71 -15.31 -5.16 -3.24
C ILE A 71 -14.92 -5.28 -4.71
N ASP A 72 -15.86 -4.88 -5.57
CA ASP A 72 -15.74 -4.78 -7.02
C ASP A 72 -16.28 -3.43 -7.52
N ASN A 73 -16.11 -3.15 -8.83
CA ASN A 73 -16.66 -1.96 -9.51
C ASN A 73 -16.19 -0.61 -8.92
N VAL A 74 -14.88 -0.48 -8.71
CA VAL A 74 -14.26 0.72 -8.14
C VAL A 74 -13.70 1.62 -9.24
N VAL A 75 -14.10 2.89 -9.24
CA VAL A 75 -13.51 3.96 -10.05
C VAL A 75 -12.46 4.67 -9.21
N VAL A 76 -11.22 4.62 -9.68
CA VAL A 76 -10.09 5.33 -9.10
C VAL A 76 -9.78 6.56 -9.96
N LEU A 77 -9.89 7.74 -9.37
CA LEU A 77 -9.61 8.99 -10.08
C LEU A 77 -8.10 9.20 -10.24
N SER A 78 -7.69 9.79 -11.36
CA SER A 78 -6.27 10.08 -11.60
C SER A 78 -5.65 11.04 -10.59
N VAL A 79 -6.42 12.02 -10.08
CA VAL A 79 -5.98 12.92 -8.99
C VAL A 79 -5.68 12.13 -7.72
N VAL A 80 -6.53 11.18 -7.36
CA VAL A 80 -6.33 10.27 -6.22
C VAL A 80 -5.08 9.42 -6.41
N LEU A 81 -4.86 8.84 -7.60
CA LEU A 81 -3.65 8.06 -7.89
C LEU A 81 -2.36 8.88 -7.78
N ASP A 82 -2.36 10.12 -8.30
CA ASP A 82 -1.19 10.99 -8.24
C ASP A 82 -0.89 11.42 -6.79
N GLU A 83 -1.92 11.66 -5.99
CA GLU A 83 -1.75 12.00 -4.57
C GLU A 83 -1.22 10.81 -3.76
N VAL A 84 -1.81 9.62 -3.95
CA VAL A 84 -1.34 8.37 -3.33
C VAL A 84 0.10 8.08 -3.72
N LYS A 85 0.48 8.27 -4.99
CA LYS A 85 1.85 8.09 -5.47
C LYS A 85 2.86 8.99 -4.76
N ASN A 86 2.48 10.23 -4.48
CA ASN A 86 3.34 11.20 -3.82
C ASN A 86 3.43 10.97 -2.31
N ARG A 87 2.35 10.52 -1.67
CA ARG A 87 2.31 10.23 -0.22
C ARG A 87 2.89 8.87 0.13
N ASN A 88 2.53 7.81 -0.60
CA ASN A 88 2.98 6.46 -0.35
C ASN A 88 3.08 5.63 -1.66
N ARG A 89 4.30 5.51 -2.18
CA ARG A 89 4.60 4.77 -3.40
C ARG A 89 4.25 3.27 -3.32
N SER A 90 4.32 2.66 -2.14
CA SER A 90 3.96 1.25 -1.94
C SER A 90 2.47 1.05 -2.19
N MET A 91 1.64 1.90 -1.59
CA MET A 91 0.18 1.88 -1.75
C MET A 91 -0.23 2.16 -3.19
N TYR A 92 0.47 3.08 -3.87
CA TYR A 92 0.27 3.31 -5.30
C TYR A 92 0.53 2.05 -6.16
N ASN A 93 1.57 1.28 -5.85
CA ASN A 93 1.85 0.06 -6.58
C ASN A 93 0.75 -1.00 -6.33
N ARG A 94 0.26 -1.12 -5.09
CA ARG A 94 -0.85 -2.02 -4.73
C ARG A 94 -2.15 -1.67 -5.47
N ILE A 95 -2.62 -0.42 -5.40
CA ILE A 95 -3.83 0.00 -6.13
C ILE A 95 -3.67 -0.12 -7.65
N ARG A 96 -2.46 0.11 -8.18
CA ARG A 96 -2.20 -0.07 -9.62
C ARG A 96 -2.25 -1.53 -10.05
N ALA A 97 -1.82 -2.45 -9.19
CA ALA A 97 -1.97 -3.89 -9.41
C ALA A 97 -3.46 -4.27 -9.44
N LEU A 98 -4.28 -3.70 -8.55
CA LEU A 98 -5.74 -3.88 -8.57
C LEU A 98 -6.38 -3.38 -9.87
N CYS A 99 -6.02 -2.19 -10.35
CA CYS A 99 -6.48 -1.69 -11.65
C CYS A 99 -6.08 -2.58 -12.84
N SER A 100 -5.01 -3.37 -12.70
CA SER A 100 -4.55 -4.28 -13.76
C SER A 100 -5.26 -5.63 -13.69
N ASN A 101 -5.94 -5.92 -12.58
CA ASN A 101 -6.68 -7.16 -12.37
C ASN A 101 -8.11 -7.04 -12.91
N GLN A 102 -8.37 -7.66 -14.05
CA GLN A 102 -9.68 -7.60 -14.72
C GLN A 102 -10.81 -8.22 -13.88
N ALA A 103 -10.51 -9.20 -13.01
CA ALA A 103 -11.50 -9.82 -12.13
C ALA A 103 -12.02 -8.86 -11.04
N LYS A 104 -11.20 -7.87 -10.66
CA LYS A 104 -11.54 -6.88 -9.64
C LYS A 104 -12.39 -5.72 -10.15
N GLN A 105 -12.43 -5.49 -11.47
CA GLN A 105 -13.20 -4.40 -12.09
C GLN A 105 -12.83 -3.02 -11.50
N PHE A 106 -11.52 -2.72 -11.41
CA PHE A 106 -11.02 -1.40 -11.00
C PHE A 106 -10.69 -0.57 -12.24
N TYR A 107 -11.28 0.61 -12.35
CA TYR A 107 -11.16 1.48 -13.53
C TYR A 107 -10.46 2.77 -13.18
N VAL A 108 -9.61 3.28 -14.07
CA VAL A 108 -8.88 4.53 -13.85
C VAL A 108 -9.54 5.64 -14.66
N PHE A 109 -10.18 6.59 -13.97
CA PHE A 109 -10.80 7.73 -14.64
C PHE A 109 -9.87 8.94 -14.62
N SER A 110 -9.48 9.39 -15.82
CA SER A 110 -8.55 10.51 -16.00
C SER A 110 -9.24 11.87 -15.92
N ASN A 111 -9.71 12.22 -14.72
CA ASN A 111 -10.47 13.45 -14.45
C ASN A 111 -9.73 14.76 -14.81
N HIS A 112 -8.39 14.79 -14.74
CA HIS A 112 -7.58 15.98 -15.04
C HIS A 112 -7.51 16.35 -16.54
N VAL A 113 -7.84 15.42 -17.43
CA VAL A 113 -7.85 15.64 -18.89
C VAL A 113 -9.26 15.59 -19.46
N HIS A 114 -10.27 15.30 -18.66
CA HIS A 114 -11.64 15.22 -19.15
C HIS A 114 -12.33 16.59 -19.06
N LYS A 115 -12.88 17.07 -20.19
CA LYS A 115 -13.47 18.41 -20.31
C LYS A 115 -14.48 18.74 -19.21
N ASP A 116 -15.41 17.82 -18.94
CA ASP A 116 -16.57 18.11 -18.06
C ASP A 116 -16.28 17.85 -16.58
N THR A 117 -15.14 17.25 -16.26
CA THR A 117 -14.75 16.97 -14.87
C THR A 117 -13.48 17.68 -14.45
N TYR A 118 -12.90 18.49 -15.34
CA TYR A 118 -11.71 19.27 -15.05
C TYR A 118 -12.04 20.43 -14.12
N VAL A 119 -11.28 20.54 -13.04
CA VAL A 119 -11.47 21.54 -11.99
C VAL A 119 -10.30 22.53 -12.02
N GLN A 120 -10.60 23.81 -12.23
CA GLN A 120 -9.62 24.89 -12.15
C GLN A 120 -9.40 25.35 -10.72
N VAL A 121 -8.17 25.79 -10.41
CA VAL A 121 -7.86 26.32 -9.08
C VAL A 121 -8.54 27.67 -8.86
N MET A 122 -9.33 27.81 -7.79
CA MET A 122 -10.02 29.06 -7.43
C MET A 122 -9.14 30.00 -6.59
N GLU A 123 -9.45 31.29 -6.58
CA GLU A 123 -8.75 32.24 -5.72
C GLU A 123 -9.07 31.98 -4.24
N ARG A 124 -8.02 31.88 -3.41
CA ARG A 124 -8.07 31.63 -1.95
C ARG A 124 -8.49 30.21 -1.51
N GLU A 125 -8.57 29.23 -2.41
CA GLU A 125 -8.78 27.84 -2.00
C GLU A 125 -7.48 27.16 -1.54
N THR A 126 -7.59 26.22 -0.62
CA THR A 126 -6.45 25.38 -0.23
C THR A 126 -6.26 24.22 -1.23
N ALA A 127 -5.07 23.59 -1.20
CA ALA A 127 -4.83 22.40 -2.01
C ALA A 127 -5.75 21.22 -1.63
N HIS A 128 -6.21 21.18 -0.37
CA HIS A 128 -7.17 20.18 0.11
C HIS A 128 -8.53 20.40 -0.54
N ASP A 129 -9.08 21.61 -0.43
CA ASP A 129 -10.38 21.97 -1.00
C ASP A 129 -10.41 21.74 -2.52
N HIS A 130 -9.28 22.01 -3.20
CA HIS A 130 -9.14 21.73 -4.61
C HIS A 130 -9.24 20.24 -4.94
N ASN A 131 -8.56 19.39 -4.17
CA ASN A 131 -8.59 17.94 -4.36
C ASN A 131 -9.97 17.37 -4.09
N ASP A 132 -10.64 17.81 -3.02
CA ASP A 132 -11.99 17.37 -2.68
C ASP A 132 -12.97 17.69 -3.81
N ARG A 133 -12.90 18.91 -4.35
CA ARG A 133 -13.70 19.31 -5.51
C ARG A 133 -13.35 18.51 -6.76
N ALA A 134 -12.07 18.24 -6.98
CA ALA A 134 -11.59 17.39 -8.08
C ALA A 134 -12.03 15.93 -7.97
N ILE A 135 -12.48 15.49 -6.79
CA ILE A 135 -13.09 14.17 -6.55
C ILE A 135 -14.62 14.25 -6.69
N ARG A 136 -15.25 15.24 -6.05
CA ARG A 136 -16.72 15.43 -6.04
C ARG A 136 -17.28 15.65 -7.45
N VAL A 137 -16.63 16.49 -8.27
CA VAL A 137 -17.12 16.81 -9.63
C VAL A 137 -17.20 15.55 -10.54
N PRO A 138 -16.15 14.71 -10.65
CA PRO A 138 -16.27 13.42 -11.32
C PRO A 138 -17.35 12.50 -10.76
N THR A 139 -17.52 12.42 -9.44
CA THR A 139 -18.57 11.58 -8.83
C THR A 139 -19.95 12.02 -9.28
N LEU A 140 -20.25 13.31 -9.20
CA LEU A 140 -21.50 13.91 -9.67
C LEU A 140 -21.70 13.67 -11.18
N TRP A 141 -20.64 13.79 -11.95
CA TRP A 141 -20.67 13.51 -13.39
C TRP A 141 -21.06 12.05 -13.65
N TYR A 142 -20.44 11.08 -12.95
CA TYR A 142 -20.80 9.67 -13.05
C TYR A 142 -22.24 9.40 -12.62
N GLN A 143 -22.68 10.00 -11.51
CA GLN A 143 -24.04 9.87 -11.02
C GLN A 143 -25.06 10.36 -12.05
N LYS A 144 -24.80 11.49 -12.72
CA LYS A 144 -25.66 12.02 -13.78
C LYS A 144 -25.67 11.14 -15.04
N HIS A 145 -24.51 10.60 -15.43
CA HIS A 145 -24.39 9.80 -16.67
C HIS A 145 -24.85 8.35 -16.50
N LEU A 146 -24.87 7.84 -15.27
CA LEU A 146 -25.26 6.46 -14.96
C LEU A 146 -26.53 6.36 -14.11
N ALA A 147 -27.25 7.47 -13.88
CA ALA A 147 -28.44 7.56 -13.02
C ALA A 147 -29.47 6.46 -13.30
N ASP A 148 -29.65 6.09 -14.56
CA ASP A 148 -30.65 5.11 -15.00
C ASP A 148 -30.20 3.64 -14.86
N THR A 149 -28.91 3.41 -14.63
CA THR A 149 -28.31 2.05 -14.70
C THR A 149 -27.65 1.60 -13.41
N SER A 150 -27.02 2.51 -12.66
CA SER A 150 -26.14 2.18 -11.55
C SER A 150 -26.18 3.26 -10.47
N GLN A 151 -26.06 2.84 -9.21
CA GLN A 151 -25.90 3.78 -8.10
C GLN A 151 -24.42 4.11 -7.92
N VAL A 152 -24.04 5.38 -8.02
CA VAL A 152 -22.66 5.83 -7.80
C VAL A 152 -22.53 6.36 -6.38
N LEU A 153 -21.52 5.93 -5.65
CA LEU A 153 -21.28 6.31 -4.26
C LEU A 153 -19.82 6.73 -4.05
N LEU A 154 -19.61 7.92 -3.48
CA LEU A 154 -18.29 8.34 -3.02
C LEU A 154 -18.04 7.76 -1.62
N VAL A 155 -16.98 6.98 -1.47
CA VAL A 155 -16.54 6.48 -0.16
C VAL A 155 -15.41 7.36 0.33
N THR A 156 -15.65 8.05 1.44
CA THR A 156 -14.70 8.96 2.09
C THR A 156 -14.72 8.74 3.60
N ASN A 157 -13.64 9.11 4.28
CA ASN A 157 -13.56 9.16 5.74
C ASN A 157 -13.74 10.59 6.27
N ASP A 158 -13.87 11.58 5.38
CA ASP A 158 -13.96 12.98 5.77
C ASP A 158 -15.40 13.30 6.20
N ARG A 159 -15.53 13.98 7.34
CA ARG A 159 -16.82 14.23 8.01
C ARG A 159 -17.71 15.25 7.28
N GLU A 160 -17.19 15.94 6.27
CA GLU A 160 -17.94 16.91 5.47
C GLU A 160 -18.80 16.20 4.42
N ASN A 161 -19.85 15.53 4.91
CA ASN A 161 -20.90 14.95 4.09
C ASN A 161 -21.89 16.06 3.67
N GLU A 162 -21.61 16.74 2.57
CA GLU A 162 -22.64 17.52 1.89
C GLU A 162 -23.46 16.60 0.97
N GLU A 163 -24.77 16.51 1.26
CA GLU A 163 -25.82 16.17 0.30
C GLU A 163 -25.80 14.77 -0.35
N GLY A 164 -25.71 13.68 0.43
CA GLY A 164 -26.16 12.34 0.00
C GLY A 164 -25.40 11.67 -1.15
N ILE A 165 -24.28 12.26 -1.59
CA ILE A 165 -23.38 11.73 -2.63
C ILE A 165 -22.30 10.82 -2.02
N SER A 166 -21.93 11.08 -0.75
CA SER A 166 -20.88 10.38 -0.01
C SER A 166 -21.45 9.45 1.07
N ALA A 167 -20.73 8.36 1.32
CA ALA A 167 -20.89 7.52 2.48
C ALA A 167 -19.57 7.37 3.23
N GLU A 168 -19.66 7.34 4.55
CA GLU A 168 -18.54 6.97 5.42
C GLU A 168 -18.14 5.51 5.13
N THR A 169 -16.84 5.21 5.06
CA THR A 169 -16.34 3.84 4.79
C THR A 169 -16.97 2.80 5.72
N LYS A 170 -17.11 3.09 7.01
CA LYS A 170 -17.74 2.19 7.99
C LYS A 170 -19.23 1.96 7.70
N ALA A 171 -19.96 2.99 7.30
CA ALA A 171 -21.37 2.88 6.92
C ALA A 171 -21.52 2.07 5.62
N TYR A 172 -20.63 2.27 4.66
CA TYR A 172 -20.59 1.50 3.42
C TYR A 172 -20.37 0.01 3.69
N VAL A 173 -19.37 -0.35 4.50
CA VAL A 173 -19.10 -1.76 4.85
C VAL A 173 -20.28 -2.40 5.55
N LYS A 174 -20.95 -1.69 6.48
CA LYS A 174 -22.19 -2.19 7.10
C LYS A 174 -23.29 -2.44 6.08
N SER A 175 -23.37 -1.63 5.02
CA SER A 175 -24.38 -1.80 3.95
C SER A 175 -24.16 -3.02 3.06
N ILE A 176 -22.94 -3.57 3.02
CA ILE A 176 -22.62 -4.82 2.32
C ILE A 176 -23.20 -6.03 3.06
N GLY A 177 -23.43 -5.93 4.37
CA GLY A 177 -24.04 -6.99 5.19
C GLY A 177 -23.08 -8.12 5.55
N GLN A 178 -21.76 -7.92 5.38
CA GLN A 178 -20.74 -8.89 5.79
C GLN A 178 -19.98 -8.37 7.02
N PRO A 179 -20.17 -8.98 8.21
CA PRO A 179 -19.54 -8.50 9.45
C PRO A 179 -18.02 -8.65 9.45
N GLU A 180 -17.48 -9.66 8.76
CA GLU A 180 -16.03 -9.94 8.66
C GLU A 180 -15.24 -8.78 8.02
N LEU A 181 -15.89 -7.97 7.18
CA LEU A 181 -15.26 -6.81 6.56
C LEU A 181 -15.02 -5.66 7.54
N LEU A 182 -15.70 -5.64 8.70
CA LEU A 182 -15.48 -4.61 9.71
C LEU A 182 -14.14 -4.78 10.41
N ASP A 183 -13.61 -6.00 10.48
CA ASP A 183 -12.32 -6.30 11.10
C ASP A 183 -11.13 -5.92 10.20
N LEU A 184 -11.39 -5.77 8.88
CA LEU A 184 -10.44 -5.26 7.88
C LEU A 184 -10.27 -3.74 7.93
N LEU A 185 -11.15 -3.02 8.64
CA LEU A 185 -11.10 -1.57 8.66
C LEU A 185 -9.93 -1.10 9.53
N ALA A 186 -8.98 -0.41 8.92
CA ALA A 186 -7.94 0.30 9.66
C ALA A 186 -8.58 1.40 10.52
N GLN A 187 -8.20 1.47 11.78
CA GLN A 187 -8.71 2.50 12.68
C GLN A 187 -7.96 3.82 12.45
N PRO A 188 -8.64 4.97 12.35
CA PRO A 188 -7.97 6.25 12.27
C PRO A 188 -7.13 6.48 13.53
N ALA A 189 -5.96 7.10 13.36
CA ALA A 189 -5.03 7.39 14.44
C ALA A 189 -5.51 8.59 15.30
N ALA A 190 -6.64 8.48 16.00
CA ALA A 190 -6.97 9.26 17.21
C ALA A 190 -8.35 8.90 17.78
N GLU A 191 -8.36 8.14 18.87
CA GLU A 191 -8.91 8.49 20.18
C GLU A 191 -8.45 7.39 21.13
N ASP A 192 -7.90 7.78 22.28
CA ASP A 192 -7.34 6.88 23.28
C ASP A 192 -8.39 5.83 23.68
N VAL A 193 -8.31 4.64 23.08
CA VAL A 193 -8.86 3.45 23.73
C VAL A 193 -7.91 3.23 24.90
N THR A 194 -8.30 3.72 26.06
CA THR A 194 -7.73 3.30 27.33
C THR A 194 -8.00 1.80 27.43
N MET A 195 -7.07 1.00 26.92
CA MET A 195 -6.87 -0.32 27.47
C MET A 195 -6.55 -0.07 28.94
N GLU A 196 -7.45 -0.48 29.84
CA GLU A 196 -7.11 -0.58 31.25
C GLU A 196 -5.95 -1.58 31.34
N ASP A 197 -4.74 -1.03 31.44
CA ASP A 197 -3.51 -1.81 31.52
C ASP A 197 -3.63 -2.78 32.70
N ALA A 198 -3.36 -4.06 32.43
CA ALA A 198 -2.97 -4.99 33.47
C ALA A 198 -1.71 -4.42 34.15
N ASP A 199 -1.90 -3.86 35.34
CA ASP A 199 -0.95 -3.33 36.32
C ASP A 199 0.55 -3.49 35.96
N ASP A 200 1.05 -2.69 35.00
CA ASP A 200 2.47 -2.59 34.66
C ASP A 200 2.95 -1.17 34.98
N SER A 201 3.62 -1.02 36.11
CA SER A 201 4.00 0.24 36.77
C SER A 201 5.09 1.07 36.06
N ARG A 202 5.26 0.92 34.74
CA ARG A 202 6.31 1.58 33.95
C ARG A 202 5.78 2.79 33.16
N PRO A 203 6.48 3.93 33.14
CA PRO A 203 6.00 5.14 32.46
C PRO A 203 5.85 4.93 30.95
N SER A 204 4.62 5.04 30.44
CA SER A 204 4.23 4.83 29.04
C SER A 204 4.56 6.00 28.10
N LYS A 205 4.94 7.17 28.62
CA LYS A 205 5.09 8.41 27.85
C LYS A 205 6.36 8.41 26.99
N ARG A 206 6.23 8.08 25.70
CA ARG A 206 7.30 8.23 24.70
C ARG A 206 7.29 9.64 24.12
N LYS A 207 8.47 10.13 23.72
CA LYS A 207 8.61 11.45 23.10
C LYS A 207 7.93 11.50 21.72
N LEU A 208 7.31 12.63 21.42
CA LEU A 208 6.77 12.89 20.09
C LEU A 208 7.91 12.94 19.06
N HIS A 209 7.67 12.40 17.86
CA HIS A 209 8.64 12.51 16.77
C HIS A 209 8.75 13.96 16.30
N LYS A 210 9.96 14.41 15.99
CA LYS A 210 10.17 15.74 15.42
C LYS A 210 9.60 15.82 14.00
N PRO A 211 9.12 16.99 13.54
CA PRO A 211 8.62 17.15 12.19
C PRO A 211 9.74 16.94 11.16
N MET A 212 9.38 16.46 9.96
CA MET A 212 10.33 16.17 8.89
C MET A 212 11.21 17.36 8.51
N SER A 213 10.67 18.59 8.52
CA SER A 213 11.42 19.81 8.22
C SER A 213 12.60 20.03 9.16
N GLU A 214 12.41 19.78 10.46
CA GLU A 214 13.47 19.88 11.46
C GLU A 214 14.48 18.74 11.32
N ILE A 215 13.99 17.52 11.05
CA ILE A 215 14.86 16.36 10.82
C ILE A 215 15.77 16.60 9.61
N THR A 216 15.23 17.09 8.49
CA THR A 216 16.00 17.37 7.27
C THR A 216 17.02 18.47 7.50
N ALA A 217 16.63 19.59 8.14
CA ALA A 217 17.56 20.69 8.42
C ALA A 217 18.73 20.26 9.32
N ASP A 218 18.48 19.42 10.32
CA ASP A 218 19.51 18.92 11.22
C ASP A 218 20.32 17.76 10.63
N LEU A 219 19.80 17.03 9.64
CA LEU A 219 20.55 16.04 8.85
C LEU A 219 21.58 16.74 7.97
N ASP A 220 21.19 17.83 7.30
CA ASP A 220 22.07 18.66 6.47
C ASP A 220 23.18 19.33 7.30
N ARG A 221 22.87 19.67 8.56
CA ARG A 221 23.83 20.21 9.54
C ARG A 221 24.72 19.13 10.17
N GLY A 222 24.50 17.85 9.88
CA GLY A 222 25.24 16.72 10.46
C GLY A 222 24.97 16.49 11.95
N ILE A 223 23.89 17.05 12.51
CA ILE A 223 23.46 16.88 13.91
C ILE A 223 22.70 15.56 14.08
N TYR A 224 21.89 15.21 13.09
CA TYR A 224 21.27 13.90 12.97
C TYR A 224 21.97 13.08 11.89
N HIS A 225 21.78 11.78 11.99
CA HIS A 225 22.29 10.81 11.03
C HIS A 225 21.13 10.02 10.42
N GLN A 226 21.37 9.15 9.45
CA GLN A 226 20.33 8.29 8.86
C GLN A 226 20.84 6.85 8.81
N GLY A 227 20.01 5.88 9.19
CA GLY A 227 20.33 4.45 9.06
C GLY A 227 19.17 3.51 9.37
N ARG A 228 19.43 2.19 9.33
CA ARG A 228 18.45 1.12 9.60
C ARG A 228 18.58 0.60 11.04
N VAL A 229 17.48 0.14 11.62
CA VAL A 229 17.37 -0.33 13.03
C VAL A 229 17.03 -1.82 13.06
N ASN A 230 17.52 -2.55 14.06
CA ASN A 230 17.12 -3.92 14.40
C ASN A 230 16.34 -3.95 15.75
N PRO A 231 15.52 -4.97 16.06
CA PRO A 231 14.66 -4.98 17.27
C PRO A 231 15.42 -5.16 18.60
N PHE A 232 15.06 -4.36 19.61
CA PHE A 232 15.50 -4.36 21.02
C PHE A 232 16.96 -3.96 21.30
N GLU A 233 17.86 -4.21 20.37
CA GLU A 233 19.20 -3.66 20.30
C GLU A 233 19.49 -3.30 18.85
N ALA A 234 19.78 -2.03 18.57
CA ALA A 234 19.87 -1.56 17.21
C ALA A 234 21.25 -0.97 16.89
N TYR A 235 21.80 -1.38 15.75
CA TYR A 235 22.97 -0.76 15.15
C TYR A 235 22.53 0.05 13.95
N VAL A 236 22.60 1.38 14.08
CA VAL A 236 22.23 2.31 13.01
C VAL A 236 23.49 2.74 12.27
N GLY A 237 23.71 2.16 11.09
CA GLY A 237 24.80 2.55 10.20
C GLY A 237 24.51 3.91 9.56
N SER A 238 25.43 4.85 9.72
CA SER A 238 25.33 6.19 9.14
C SER A 238 26.37 6.41 8.04
N GLN A 239 25.92 6.80 6.84
CA GLN A 239 26.81 7.16 5.74
C GLN A 239 27.69 8.39 6.06
N SER A 240 27.25 9.27 6.96
CA SER A 240 27.98 10.50 7.31
C SER A 240 29.04 10.30 8.40
N ILE A 241 28.97 9.22 9.18
CA ILE A 241 29.95 8.93 10.24
C ILE A 241 30.90 7.79 9.84
N GLY A 242 30.47 6.88 8.96
CA GLY A 242 31.24 5.69 8.59
C GLY A 242 31.30 4.61 9.69
N GLU A 243 30.76 4.89 10.89
CA GLU A 243 30.67 3.96 12.01
C GLU A 243 29.21 3.77 12.47
N ASN A 244 28.94 2.66 13.15
CA ASN A 244 27.60 2.30 13.62
C ASN A 244 27.26 2.98 14.96
N ILE A 245 26.06 3.55 15.05
CA ILE A 245 25.50 4.07 16.31
C ILE A 245 24.69 2.96 16.98
N PHE A 246 25.11 2.56 18.16
CA PHE A 246 24.39 1.63 19.02
C PHE A 246 23.24 2.33 19.76
N ILE A 247 22.05 1.77 19.68
CA ILE A 247 20.84 2.26 20.35
C ILE A 247 20.29 1.14 21.21
N TYR A 248 20.29 1.37 22.51
CA TYR A 248 19.82 0.41 23.50
C TYR A 248 18.60 0.92 24.25
N GLY A 249 17.61 0.05 24.44
CA GLY A 249 16.41 0.29 25.24
C GLY A 249 15.23 0.88 24.47
N ARG A 250 14.02 0.45 24.86
CA ARG A 250 12.74 0.83 24.21
C ARG A 250 12.53 2.34 24.10
N SER A 251 12.93 3.10 25.12
CA SER A 251 12.80 4.56 25.15
C SER A 251 13.69 5.25 24.12
N ASN A 252 14.88 4.71 23.86
CA ASN A 252 15.83 5.26 22.88
C ASN A 252 15.52 4.81 21.45
N MET A 253 14.92 3.64 21.27
CA MET A 253 14.41 3.20 19.95
C MET A 253 13.22 4.04 19.49
N ASN A 254 12.47 4.65 20.41
CA ASN A 254 11.40 5.62 20.12
C ASN A 254 10.44 5.19 19.00
N ARG A 255 9.80 4.03 19.19
CA ARG A 255 8.82 3.45 18.24
C ARG A 255 9.42 3.10 16.86
N ALA A 256 10.74 2.99 16.71
CA ALA A 256 11.37 2.45 15.52
C ALA A 256 11.17 0.93 15.41
N TYR A 257 11.01 0.45 14.19
CA TYR A 257 10.85 -0.96 13.85
C TYR A 257 12.04 -1.46 13.01
N ASP A 258 12.11 -2.78 12.80
CA ASP A 258 13.16 -3.37 11.97
C ASP A 258 13.12 -2.82 10.53
N GLY A 259 14.29 -2.47 10.00
CA GLY A 259 14.43 -1.93 8.66
C GLY A 259 13.92 -0.50 8.45
N ASP A 260 13.31 0.14 9.46
CA ASP A 260 12.91 1.56 9.41
C ASP A 260 14.13 2.44 9.11
N ILE A 261 13.92 3.48 8.30
CA ILE A 261 14.90 4.54 8.11
C ILE A 261 14.68 5.59 9.19
N VAL A 262 15.63 5.69 10.12
CA VAL A 262 15.51 6.54 11.30
C VAL A 262 16.55 7.66 11.33
N ALA A 263 16.23 8.71 12.07
CA ALA A 263 17.16 9.77 12.42
C ALA A 263 17.64 9.60 13.87
N PRO A 264 18.83 9.01 14.13
CA PRO A 264 19.39 8.98 15.46
C PRO A 264 20.17 10.27 15.77
N LYS A 265 20.08 10.69 17.04
CA LYS A 265 20.94 11.68 17.66
C LYS A 265 21.97 10.95 18.52
N LYS A 266 23.25 11.23 18.27
CA LYS A 266 24.36 10.77 19.11
C LYS A 266 24.27 11.39 20.51
N THR A 267 24.44 10.58 21.55
CA THR A 267 24.40 11.04 22.96
C THR A 267 25.76 10.94 23.63
N SER A 268 26.44 9.80 23.46
CA SER A 268 27.69 9.47 24.15
C SER A 268 28.54 8.56 23.26
N GLY A 269 29.85 8.52 23.49
CA GLY A 269 30.75 7.58 22.82
C GLY A 269 31.54 6.83 23.88
N VAL A 270 31.54 5.50 23.80
CA VAL A 270 32.36 4.65 24.67
C VAL A 270 33.46 4.03 23.82
N LYS A 271 34.72 4.24 24.18
CA LYS A 271 35.84 3.48 23.62
C LYS A 271 35.87 2.12 24.30
N MET A 272 35.57 1.06 23.56
CA MET A 272 35.83 -0.32 23.99
C MET A 272 37.06 -0.84 23.26
N LEU A 273 38.18 -1.00 23.98
CA LEU A 273 39.44 -1.49 23.44
C LEU A 273 39.91 -0.67 22.22
N THR A 274 39.72 -1.21 21.01
CA THR A 274 40.09 -0.63 19.71
C THR A 274 38.89 -0.10 18.90
N LEU A 275 37.65 -0.30 19.36
CA LEU A 275 36.43 0.13 18.66
C LEU A 275 35.74 1.26 19.43
N LEU A 276 35.45 2.35 18.72
CA LEU A 276 34.61 3.43 19.21
C LEU A 276 33.15 3.06 18.95
N VAL A 277 32.38 2.85 20.03
CA VAL A 277 30.95 2.57 19.92
C VAL A 277 30.20 3.81 20.35
N TYR A 278 29.48 4.42 19.41
CA TYR A 278 28.63 5.55 19.72
C TYR A 278 27.28 5.08 20.23
N GLN A 279 26.86 5.60 21.38
CA GLN A 279 25.49 5.46 21.84
C GLN A 279 24.63 6.61 21.30
N GLY A 280 23.40 6.28 20.94
CA GLY A 280 22.44 7.26 20.46
C GLY A 280 20.99 6.93 20.79
N ARG A 281 20.11 7.83 20.37
CA ARG A 281 18.65 7.67 20.47
C ARG A 281 17.96 8.13 19.21
N VAL A 282 16.88 7.47 18.82
CA VAL A 282 16.04 7.85 17.68
C VAL A 282 15.20 9.09 18.03
N VAL A 283 15.36 10.16 17.26
CA VAL A 283 14.56 11.39 17.42
C VAL A 283 13.35 11.44 16.49
N GLY A 284 13.41 10.71 15.38
CA GLY A 284 12.34 10.64 14.41
C GLY A 284 12.55 9.53 13.40
N ILE A 285 11.49 9.24 12.64
CA ILE A 285 11.47 8.19 11.64
C ILE A 285 11.26 8.87 10.29
N ILE A 286 12.26 8.76 9.43
CA ILE A 286 12.27 9.38 8.10
C ILE A 286 11.37 8.59 7.17
N ARG A 287 11.42 7.26 7.25
CA ARG A 287 10.57 6.37 6.46
C ARG A 287 10.31 5.07 7.21
N ARG A 288 9.03 4.70 7.29
CA ARG A 288 8.57 3.41 7.81
C ARG A 288 8.84 2.28 6.82
N ASN A 289 9.15 1.11 7.35
CA ASN A 289 9.28 -0.15 6.61
C ASN A 289 8.22 -1.17 7.07
N TRP A 290 7.01 -0.70 7.39
CA TRP A 290 5.93 -1.60 7.76
C TRP A 290 5.43 -2.39 6.56
N HIS A 291 5.20 -3.68 6.78
CA HIS A 291 4.57 -4.60 5.85
C HIS A 291 3.54 -5.44 6.61
N SER A 292 2.91 -6.39 5.92
CA SER A 292 2.07 -7.39 6.57
C SER A 292 2.91 -8.31 7.43
N TYR A 293 2.44 -8.63 8.63
CA TYR A 293 3.12 -9.53 9.56
C TYR A 293 2.26 -10.76 9.83
N CYS A 294 2.91 -11.92 9.90
CA CYS A 294 2.27 -13.15 10.31
C CYS A 294 2.28 -13.26 11.83
N GLY A 295 1.16 -13.64 12.43
CA GLY A 295 1.01 -13.68 13.88
C GLY A 295 0.04 -14.75 14.36
N LEU A 296 -0.06 -14.82 15.68
CA LEU A 296 -1.04 -15.61 16.42
C LEU A 296 -1.77 -14.68 17.38
N LEU A 297 -3.06 -14.95 17.61
CA LEU A 297 -3.79 -14.25 18.65
C LEU A 297 -3.39 -14.82 20.01
N ASN A 298 -2.92 -13.95 20.90
CA ASN A 298 -2.70 -14.33 22.29
C ASN A 298 -4.06 -14.32 23.03
N GLN A 299 -4.28 -15.26 23.94
CA GLN A 299 -5.52 -15.31 24.72
C GLN A 299 -5.63 -14.09 25.64
N CYS A 300 -6.56 -13.19 25.30
CA CYS A 300 -6.97 -12.07 26.12
C CYS A 300 -8.45 -12.21 26.48
N HIS A 301 -8.82 -11.90 27.73
CA HIS A 301 -10.15 -12.08 28.31
C HIS A 301 -11.30 -11.29 27.63
N TYR A 302 -10.99 -10.48 26.61
CA TYR A 302 -11.92 -9.52 25.98
C TYR A 302 -12.07 -9.68 24.45
N LEU A 303 -11.62 -10.78 23.87
CA LEU A 303 -11.74 -11.00 22.42
C LEU A 303 -13.22 -11.23 22.05
N LEU A 304 -13.72 -10.42 21.10
CA LEU A 304 -15.05 -10.51 20.50
C LEU A 304 -15.35 -11.94 20.02
N GLU A 305 -16.60 -12.39 20.08
CA GLU A 305 -17.03 -13.75 19.68
C GLU A 305 -16.55 -14.16 18.27
N LEU A 306 -16.40 -13.20 17.34
CA LEU A 306 -15.84 -13.42 16.00
C LEU A 306 -14.39 -13.94 15.99
N LEU A 307 -13.58 -13.60 16.99
CA LEU A 307 -12.16 -13.93 17.06
C LEU A 307 -11.89 -15.31 17.70
N GLN A 308 -12.92 -15.96 18.27
CA GLN A 308 -12.76 -17.29 18.87
C GLN A 308 -12.33 -18.35 17.84
N ASN A 309 -12.77 -18.20 16.58
CA ASN A 309 -12.41 -19.12 15.49
C ASN A 309 -10.97 -18.94 14.98
N LEU A 310 -10.24 -17.91 15.45
CA LEU A 310 -8.90 -17.56 14.97
C LEU A 310 -7.77 -17.92 15.95
N PHE A 311 -8.05 -18.44 17.15
CA PHE A 311 -7.02 -18.74 18.16
C PHE A 311 -5.97 -19.75 17.70
N ASP A 312 -6.37 -20.78 16.96
CA ASP A 312 -5.46 -21.82 16.44
C ASP A 312 -5.04 -21.58 14.99
N MET A 313 -5.22 -20.35 14.50
CA MET A 313 -4.92 -19.96 13.13
C MET A 313 -3.74 -18.99 13.09
N ARG A 314 -2.85 -19.19 12.11
CA ARG A 314 -1.93 -18.16 11.67
C ARG A 314 -2.73 -17.07 10.96
N ILE A 315 -2.52 -15.82 11.35
CA ILE A 315 -3.20 -14.66 10.76
C ILE A 315 -2.20 -13.67 10.20
N VAL A 316 -2.66 -12.86 9.25
CA VAL A 316 -1.92 -11.70 8.75
C VAL A 316 -2.50 -10.44 9.39
N VAL A 317 -1.61 -9.57 9.90
CA VAL A 317 -1.95 -8.29 10.52
C VAL A 317 -1.12 -7.18 9.86
N ALA A 318 -1.75 -6.05 9.57
CA ALA A 318 -1.07 -4.86 9.09
C ALA A 318 -0.97 -3.83 10.23
N VAL A 319 0.18 -3.18 10.34
CA VAL A 319 0.41 -2.13 11.34
C VAL A 319 -0.05 -0.78 10.77
N ASP A 320 -0.97 -0.13 11.48
CA ASP A 320 -1.58 1.14 11.04
C ASP A 320 -0.92 2.35 11.67
N SER A 321 -0.66 2.28 12.98
CA SER A 321 -0.15 3.42 13.74
C SER A 321 0.59 2.99 15.00
N TRP A 322 1.37 3.90 15.57
CA TRP A 322 1.95 3.71 16.90
C TRP A 322 1.92 5.01 17.67
N GLY A 323 0.85 5.19 18.45
CA GLY A 323 0.66 6.35 19.32
C GLY A 323 1.79 6.52 20.34
N CYS A 324 2.04 7.77 20.77
CA CYS A 324 3.10 8.07 21.74
C CYS A 324 2.78 7.60 23.17
N GLN A 325 1.49 7.42 23.48
CA GLN A 325 1.01 6.93 24.77
C GLN A 325 0.90 5.39 24.81
N SER A 326 0.84 4.73 23.66
CA SER A 326 0.70 3.28 23.58
C SER A 326 2.05 2.56 23.65
N GLN A 327 2.10 1.51 24.47
CA GLN A 327 3.27 0.65 24.55
C GLN A 327 3.44 -0.20 23.27
N TYR A 328 2.34 -0.57 22.62
CA TYR A 328 2.27 -1.44 21.44
C TYR A 328 1.70 -0.70 20.21
N PRO A 329 2.09 -1.08 18.98
CA PRO A 329 1.47 -0.52 17.78
C PRO A 329 0.01 -0.96 17.67
N SER A 330 -0.82 -0.12 17.04
CA SER A 330 -2.16 -0.49 16.60
C SER A 330 -2.10 -1.00 15.16
N GLY A 331 -2.97 -1.96 14.85
CA GLY A 331 -3.08 -2.55 13.54
C GLY A 331 -4.43 -3.21 13.36
N HIS A 332 -4.71 -3.66 12.15
CA HIS A 332 -5.94 -4.35 11.80
C HIS A 332 -5.66 -5.74 11.25
N TYR A 333 -6.66 -6.60 11.40
CA TYR A 333 -6.63 -7.96 10.87
C TYR A 333 -6.82 -7.92 9.35
N VAL A 334 -6.00 -8.67 8.61
CA VAL A 334 -6.07 -8.74 7.14
C VAL A 334 -6.77 -10.03 6.70
N ARG A 335 -6.24 -11.20 7.10
CA ARG A 335 -6.82 -12.49 6.69
C ARG A 335 -6.29 -13.65 7.52
N PRO A 336 -6.96 -14.82 7.52
CA PRO A 336 -6.38 -16.04 8.04
C PRO A 336 -5.45 -16.65 6.98
N ILE A 337 -4.43 -17.36 7.45
CA ILE A 337 -3.55 -18.18 6.61
C ILE A 337 -4.01 -19.64 6.70
N GLY A 338 -4.05 -20.18 7.92
CA GLY A 338 -4.40 -21.57 8.14
C GLY A 338 -4.07 -22.04 9.56
N LYS A 339 -4.35 -23.30 9.87
CA LYS A 339 -4.16 -23.86 11.21
C LYS A 339 -2.68 -24.03 11.54
N ILE A 340 -2.35 -23.86 12.81
CA ILE A 340 -1.00 -24.13 13.31
C ILE A 340 -0.67 -25.62 13.10
N GLY A 341 0.54 -25.90 12.63
CA GLY A 341 1.04 -27.26 12.38
C GLY A 341 0.79 -27.79 10.97
N ASP A 342 -0.04 -27.11 10.16
CA ASP A 342 -0.18 -27.44 8.74
C ASP A 342 1.05 -26.98 7.93
N ARG A 343 1.51 -27.86 7.03
CA ARG A 343 2.70 -27.60 6.19
C ARG A 343 2.44 -26.50 5.17
N GLY A 344 1.25 -26.45 4.58
CA GLY A 344 0.88 -25.41 3.62
C GLY A 344 0.93 -24.03 4.28
N THR A 345 0.28 -23.92 5.42
CA THR A 345 0.27 -22.73 6.29
C THR A 345 1.68 -22.30 6.68
N GLY A 346 2.53 -23.23 7.14
CA GLY A 346 3.91 -22.92 7.50
C GLY A 346 4.74 -22.41 6.33
N THR A 347 4.53 -22.96 5.13
CA THR A 347 5.21 -22.52 3.90
C THR A 347 4.78 -21.10 3.52
N GLU A 348 3.47 -20.81 3.57
CA GLU A 348 2.93 -19.50 3.24
C GLU A 348 3.41 -18.41 4.21
N VAL A 349 3.45 -18.70 5.52
CA VAL A 349 4.00 -17.79 6.54
C VAL A 349 5.43 -17.39 6.22
N VAL A 350 6.29 -18.36 5.87
CA VAL A 350 7.70 -18.09 5.54
C VAL A 350 7.81 -17.20 4.31
N LEU A 351 6.99 -17.42 3.29
CA LEU A 351 6.99 -16.61 2.08
C LEU A 351 6.55 -15.16 2.38
N ILE A 352 5.49 -14.97 3.17
CA ILE A 352 5.00 -13.64 3.56
C ILE A 352 6.03 -12.89 4.42
N GLU A 353 6.61 -13.55 5.44
CA GLU A 353 7.59 -12.90 6.33
C GLU A 353 8.87 -12.45 5.60
N ASN A 354 9.22 -13.12 4.50
CA ASN A 354 10.39 -12.78 3.69
C ASN A 354 10.05 -11.92 2.45
N ASP A 355 8.82 -11.38 2.38
CA ASP A 355 8.35 -10.54 1.26
C ASP A 355 8.52 -11.23 -0.11
N VAL A 356 8.29 -12.55 -0.15
CA VAL A 356 8.35 -13.35 -1.38
C VAL A 356 6.96 -13.41 -1.99
N ASP A 357 6.80 -12.81 -3.17
CA ASP A 357 5.57 -12.92 -3.95
C ASP A 357 5.40 -14.34 -4.49
N TYR A 358 4.38 -15.04 -3.99
CA TYR A 358 3.99 -16.39 -4.41
C TYR A 358 2.67 -16.39 -5.19
N SER A 359 2.16 -15.22 -5.58
CA SER A 359 0.97 -15.13 -6.40
C SER A 359 1.22 -15.74 -7.79
N PRO A 360 0.19 -16.33 -8.42
CA PRO A 360 0.32 -16.82 -9.78
C PRO A 360 0.61 -15.66 -10.74
N PHE A 361 1.38 -15.94 -11.81
CA PHE A 361 1.65 -14.94 -12.83
C PHE A 361 0.35 -14.37 -13.42
N SER A 362 0.32 -13.06 -13.60
CA SER A 362 -0.84 -12.37 -14.14
C SER A 362 -1.10 -12.75 -15.60
N SER A 363 -2.35 -12.63 -16.05
CA SER A 363 -2.73 -12.94 -17.45
C SER A 363 -1.91 -12.17 -18.50
N PRO A 364 -1.57 -10.87 -18.31
CA PRO A 364 -0.68 -10.17 -19.24
C PRO A 364 0.74 -10.77 -19.29
N VAL A 365 1.27 -11.24 -18.17
CA VAL A 365 2.57 -11.94 -18.16
C VAL A 365 2.47 -13.25 -18.91
N LEU A 366 1.40 -14.02 -18.68
CA LEU A 366 1.15 -15.28 -19.36
C LEU A 366 0.94 -15.11 -20.88
N SER A 367 0.42 -13.97 -21.34
CA SER A 367 0.23 -13.71 -22.77
C SER A 367 1.52 -13.53 -23.56
N TYR A 368 2.65 -13.29 -22.88
CA TYR A 368 3.96 -13.24 -23.52
C TYR A 368 4.58 -14.64 -23.71
N LEU A 369 3.98 -15.68 -23.14
CA LEU A 369 4.45 -17.05 -23.32
C LEU A 369 4.14 -17.53 -24.74
N PRO A 370 5.04 -18.31 -25.37
CA PRO A 370 4.76 -18.92 -26.65
C PRO A 370 3.58 -19.90 -26.51
N PRO A 371 2.76 -20.06 -27.57
CA PRO A 371 1.68 -21.03 -27.55
C PRO A 371 2.22 -22.45 -27.34
N LEU A 372 1.46 -23.26 -26.60
CA LEU A 372 1.77 -24.68 -26.39
C LEU A 372 0.95 -25.54 -27.37
N HIS A 373 1.51 -26.62 -27.91
CA HIS A 373 2.87 -27.10 -27.72
C HIS A 373 3.89 -26.29 -28.52
N TRP A 374 5.06 -26.04 -27.94
CA TRP A 374 6.16 -25.36 -28.63
C TRP A 374 7.09 -26.39 -29.26
N SER A 375 7.48 -26.15 -30.52
CA SER A 375 8.50 -26.90 -31.24
C SER A 375 9.44 -25.94 -31.95
N VAL A 376 10.67 -26.39 -32.23
CA VAL A 376 11.63 -25.61 -33.04
C VAL A 376 11.04 -25.39 -34.43
N SER A 377 10.98 -24.12 -34.86
CA SER A 377 10.43 -23.77 -36.17
C SER A 377 11.43 -24.06 -37.29
N ALA A 378 10.94 -24.25 -38.53
CA ALA A 378 11.83 -24.38 -39.68
C ALA A 378 12.70 -23.13 -39.91
N GLU A 379 12.17 -21.95 -39.54
CA GLU A 379 12.90 -20.69 -39.57
C GLU A 379 14.08 -20.70 -38.59
N ASP A 380 13.87 -21.19 -37.36
CA ASP A 380 14.94 -21.35 -36.36
C ASP A 380 16.01 -22.36 -36.81
N VAL A 381 15.61 -23.45 -37.49
CA VAL A 381 16.55 -24.45 -38.03
C VAL A 381 17.37 -23.86 -39.17
N SER A 382 16.77 -23.03 -40.01
CA SER A 382 17.45 -22.37 -41.14
C SER A 382 18.29 -21.15 -40.75
N ASN A 383 18.26 -20.74 -39.48
CA ASN A 383 18.92 -19.53 -39.01
C ASN A 383 20.46 -19.69 -39.02
N PRO A 384 21.20 -18.91 -39.82
CA PRO A 384 22.65 -19.08 -39.97
C PRO A 384 23.45 -18.71 -38.72
N VAL A 385 22.82 -18.08 -37.72
CA VAL A 385 23.44 -17.72 -36.43
C VAL A 385 23.30 -18.84 -35.40
N ARG A 386 22.42 -19.83 -35.62
CA ARG A 386 22.24 -21.00 -34.75
C ARG A 386 23.03 -22.18 -35.30
N GLN A 387 23.82 -22.83 -34.45
CA GLN A 387 24.57 -24.03 -34.81
C GLN A 387 23.77 -25.29 -34.48
N ASP A 388 23.66 -26.21 -35.44
CA ASP A 388 23.05 -27.52 -35.22
C ASP A 388 24.04 -28.48 -34.56
N LEU A 389 23.69 -28.95 -33.36
CA LEU A 389 24.47 -29.88 -32.55
C LEU A 389 23.67 -31.16 -32.21
N LEU A 390 22.55 -31.41 -32.87
CA LEU A 390 21.68 -32.57 -32.60
C LEU A 390 22.37 -33.92 -32.88
N HIS A 391 23.47 -33.91 -33.64
CA HIS A 391 24.33 -35.06 -33.90
C HIS A 391 25.21 -35.46 -32.71
N LEU A 392 25.33 -34.63 -31.67
CA LEU A 392 26.15 -34.91 -30.49
C LEU A 392 25.36 -35.70 -29.45
N LEU A 393 26.01 -36.69 -28.83
CA LEU A 393 25.46 -37.42 -27.69
C LEU A 393 25.62 -36.59 -26.41
N LEU A 394 24.58 -35.83 -26.08
CA LEU A 394 24.48 -35.07 -24.83
C LEU A 394 23.68 -35.83 -23.77
N PHE A 395 24.14 -35.74 -22.53
CA PHE A 395 23.42 -36.23 -21.35
C PHE A 395 23.43 -35.14 -20.28
N SER A 396 22.30 -34.98 -19.57
CA SER A 396 22.23 -34.14 -18.37
C SER A 396 22.43 -35.01 -17.13
N VAL A 397 23.12 -34.47 -16.12
CA VAL A 397 23.27 -35.11 -14.80
C VAL A 397 22.54 -34.21 -13.80
N ASP A 398 21.33 -34.61 -13.44
CA ASP A 398 20.43 -33.81 -12.59
C ASP A 398 20.24 -34.49 -11.22
N PRO A 399 20.04 -33.71 -10.14
CA PRO A 399 19.62 -34.25 -8.85
C PRO A 399 18.31 -35.04 -8.94
N PRO A 400 18.10 -36.05 -8.08
CA PRO A 400 16.84 -36.78 -8.04
C PRO A 400 15.65 -35.84 -7.73
N GLY A 401 14.55 -35.98 -8.49
CA GLY A 401 13.32 -35.20 -8.31
C GLY A 401 13.22 -33.92 -9.14
N MET A 402 14.20 -33.63 -10.01
CA MET A 402 14.07 -32.56 -11.01
C MET A 402 12.97 -32.90 -12.03
N TYR A 403 12.15 -31.90 -12.39
CA TYR A 403 11.09 -32.03 -13.39
C TYR A 403 11.69 -32.29 -14.78
N GLN A 404 11.91 -33.55 -15.13
CA GLN A 404 12.22 -33.94 -16.51
C GLN A 404 10.97 -33.69 -17.36
N LYS A 405 11.00 -32.63 -18.20
CA LYS A 405 10.25 -32.65 -19.44
C LYS A 405 10.78 -33.85 -20.21
N ARG A 406 10.01 -34.94 -20.25
CA ARG A 406 10.27 -36.05 -21.18
C ARG A 406 10.25 -35.46 -22.58
N TYR A 407 11.42 -35.17 -23.13
CA TYR A 407 11.57 -35.03 -24.57
C TYR A 407 11.41 -36.46 -25.10
N SER A 408 10.21 -36.77 -25.59
CA SER A 408 9.98 -37.99 -26.35
C SER A 408 10.90 -37.95 -27.57
N ALA A 409 11.78 -38.95 -27.64
CA ALA A 409 12.71 -39.17 -28.74
C ALA A 409 12.00 -39.43 -30.07
#